data_AF-A0A554RX72-F1
#
_entry.id   AF-A0A554RX72-F1
#
_cell.length_a   1.000
_cell.length_b   1.000
_cell.length_c   1.000
_cell.angle_alpha   90.00
_cell.angle_beta   90.00
_cell.angle_gamma   90.00
#
_symmetry.space_group_name_H-M   'P 1'
#
loop_
_entity.id
_entity.type
_entity.pdbx_description
1 polymer ?
#
loop_
_entity_poly.entity_id
_entity_poly.type
_entity_poly.pdbx_seq_one_letter_code
_entity_poly.pdbx_strand_id
1 'polypeptide(L)'
;MFSRFTSRPRRALAAGLTAVAASAALVFASAPAQAQEELILVQYDVNGSTHIAGTNSDITLGPTTIDTAVDEFGNFTGTMVLPGTRTEFKLAGFIPVTADVNFEPVGDTTGSIKVANVRFRTLETESQYYVRLSNIKAVGLPLFTGSNCRTSSPVVVPANTPEGEYFNIARGGNLTGEYSIGNFQNCGLIGGQTLLINALIPGGGNTIDLQLTNGRPLN
;
A
#
# COMPACT_ATOMS: atom_id res chain seq x y z
N MET A 1 28.29 2.39 -82.69
CA MET A 1 27.67 1.79 -83.89
C MET A 1 26.18 1.62 -83.55
N PHE A 2 25.30 2.53 -84.00
CA PHE A 2 24.37 2.29 -85.12
C PHE A 2 23.74 0.89 -85.03
N SER A 3 22.44 0.66 -85.10
CA SER A 3 21.29 1.48 -85.46
C SER A 3 20.07 0.55 -85.30
N ARG A 4 18.97 1.11 -84.80
CA ARG A 4 17.63 1.07 -85.41
C ARG A 4 16.98 -0.25 -85.83
N PHE A 5 15.72 -0.39 -85.35
CA PHE A 5 14.48 -0.71 -86.08
C PHE A 5 14.44 -2.05 -86.88
N THR A 6 13.38 -2.86 -86.88
CA THR A 6 12.00 -2.57 -87.31
C THR A 6 11.17 -3.86 -87.18
N SER A 7 9.95 -3.72 -86.63
CA SER A 7 8.64 -4.26 -87.08
C SER A 7 8.59 -5.53 -87.97
N ARG A 8 7.69 -6.51 -87.79
CA ARG A 8 6.20 -6.48 -87.96
C ARG A 8 5.68 -7.98 -87.95
N PRO A 9 4.38 -8.33 -88.15
CA PRO A 9 3.40 -8.58 -87.08
C PRO A 9 2.65 -9.95 -87.15
N ARG A 10 1.73 -10.13 -86.18
CA ARG A 10 0.45 -10.90 -86.21
C ARG A 10 0.49 -12.44 -86.25
N ARG A 11 0.01 -13.03 -85.14
CA ARG A 11 -1.15 -13.96 -85.11
C ARG A 11 -1.69 -14.02 -83.68
N ALA A 12 -2.94 -13.61 -83.52
CA ALA A 12 -3.70 -13.75 -82.29
C ALA A 12 -4.29 -15.16 -82.21
N LEU A 13 -4.27 -15.76 -81.02
CA LEU A 13 -5.11 -16.85 -80.49
C LEU A 13 -4.68 -16.97 -79.01
N ALA A 14 -5.31 -16.23 -78.10
CA ALA A 14 -6.47 -16.66 -77.31
C ALA A 14 -6.15 -17.80 -76.32
N ALA A 15 -6.46 -17.51 -75.05
CA ALA A 15 -6.62 -18.40 -73.90
C ALA A 15 -5.35 -18.96 -73.24
N GLY A 16 -4.95 -18.30 -72.15
CA GLY A 16 -4.06 -18.85 -71.13
C GLY A 16 -4.18 -18.03 -69.86
N LEU A 17 -5.04 -18.47 -68.93
CA LEU A 17 -5.15 -17.88 -67.61
C LEU A 17 -3.79 -17.96 -66.89
N THR A 18 -3.25 -16.81 -66.47
CA THR A 18 -2.40 -16.75 -65.27
C THR A 18 -2.84 -15.55 -64.46
N ALA A 19 -3.67 -15.83 -63.46
CA ALA A 19 -4.08 -14.89 -62.45
C ALA A 19 -2.84 -14.35 -61.72
N VAL A 20 -2.83 -13.04 -61.51
CA VAL A 20 -1.88 -12.32 -60.65
C VAL A 20 -2.06 -12.81 -59.22
N ALA A 21 -1.07 -13.48 -58.65
CA ALA A 21 -1.00 -13.72 -57.22
C ALA A 21 0.12 -12.84 -56.64
N ALA A 22 -0.26 -11.62 -56.23
CA ALA A 22 0.57 -10.79 -55.38
C ALA A 22 0.53 -11.39 -53.96
N SER A 23 1.60 -12.05 -53.54
CA SER A 23 1.75 -12.62 -52.20
C SER A 23 1.93 -11.51 -51.17
N ALA A 24 0.83 -10.91 -50.69
CA ALA A 24 0.85 -10.11 -49.48
C ALA A 24 0.92 -11.06 -48.27
N ALA A 25 2.13 -11.35 -47.79
CA ALA A 25 2.34 -12.07 -46.54
C ALA A 25 1.89 -11.17 -45.37
N LEU A 26 0.64 -11.33 -44.95
CA LEU A 26 0.14 -10.77 -43.69
C LEU A 26 0.80 -11.55 -42.55
N VAL A 27 1.89 -11.01 -42.02
CA VAL A 27 2.45 -11.48 -40.75
C VAL A 27 1.54 -10.96 -39.65
N PHE A 28 0.55 -11.75 -39.25
CA PHE A 28 -0.19 -11.50 -38.03
C PHE A 28 0.77 -11.70 -36.85
N ALA A 29 1.34 -10.61 -36.35
CA ALA A 29 1.98 -10.61 -35.05
C ALA A 29 0.89 -10.89 -34.02
N SER A 30 0.84 -12.10 -33.49
CA SER A 30 0.08 -12.41 -32.28
C SER A 30 0.70 -11.57 -31.16
N ALA A 31 0.06 -10.44 -30.82
CA ALA A 31 0.33 -9.79 -29.56
C ALA A 31 0.12 -10.84 -28.46
N PRO A 32 1.01 -10.96 -27.46
CA PRO A 32 0.74 -11.84 -26.35
C PRO A 32 -0.57 -11.36 -25.73
N ALA A 33 -1.55 -12.26 -25.58
CA ALA A 33 -2.74 -11.97 -24.81
C ALA A 33 -2.25 -11.53 -23.43
N GLN A 34 -2.48 -10.27 -23.07
CA GLN A 34 -2.26 -9.82 -21.70
C GLN A 34 -3.17 -10.69 -20.84
N ALA A 35 -2.58 -11.59 -20.06
CA ALA A 35 -3.30 -12.28 -19.00
C ALA A 35 -3.90 -11.18 -18.11
N GLN A 36 -5.21 -11.00 -18.19
CA GLN A 36 -5.92 -10.14 -17.26
C GLN A 36 -5.88 -10.88 -15.94
N GLU A 37 -5.02 -10.41 -15.04
CA GLU A 37 -4.95 -10.90 -13.67
C GLU A 37 -6.33 -10.70 -13.05
N GLU A 38 -7.05 -11.81 -12.81
CA GLU A 38 -8.38 -11.77 -12.23
C GLU A 38 -8.23 -11.48 -10.74
N LEU A 39 -8.26 -10.19 -10.39
CA LEU A 39 -8.15 -9.74 -9.02
C LEU A 39 -9.51 -9.86 -8.32
N ILE A 40 -9.51 -10.47 -7.14
CA ILE A 40 -10.66 -10.48 -6.25
C ILE A 40 -10.58 -9.24 -5.36
N LEU A 41 -11.53 -8.32 -5.55
CA LEU A 41 -11.58 -7.07 -4.80
C LEU A 41 -12.50 -7.22 -3.58
N VAL A 42 -11.98 -6.94 -2.38
CA VAL A 42 -12.72 -7.06 -1.13
C VAL A 42 -12.51 -5.83 -0.26
N GLN A 43 -13.57 -5.30 0.32
CA GLN A 43 -13.52 -4.24 1.32
C GLN A 43 -13.77 -4.80 2.71
N TYR A 44 -13.03 -4.28 3.68
CA TYR A 44 -13.23 -4.57 5.11
C TYR A 44 -13.41 -3.28 5.90
N ASP A 45 -14.20 -3.35 6.95
CA ASP A 45 -14.21 -2.32 7.99
C ASP A 45 -13.05 -2.59 8.95
N VAL A 46 -12.32 -1.54 9.32
CA VAL A 46 -11.13 -1.61 10.16
C VAL A 46 -11.33 -0.74 11.40
N ASN A 47 -11.11 -1.34 12.57
CA ASN A 47 -10.93 -0.65 13.83
C ASN A 47 -9.71 -1.21 14.53
N GLY A 48 -9.05 -0.41 15.36
CA GLY A 48 -7.94 -0.92 16.14
C GLY A 48 -7.28 0.11 17.02
N SER A 49 -6.12 -0.25 17.51
CA SER A 49 -5.26 0.64 18.29
C SER A 49 -3.79 0.31 18.05
N THR A 50 -2.94 1.25 18.40
CA THR A 50 -1.51 1.02 18.51
C THR A 50 -0.99 1.52 19.84
N HIS A 51 -0.12 0.73 20.46
CA HIS A 51 0.60 1.10 21.67
C HIS A 51 1.97 1.67 21.30
N ILE A 52 2.30 2.84 21.84
CA ILE A 52 3.59 3.49 21.68
C ILE A 52 4.38 3.31 22.98
N ALA A 53 5.42 2.47 22.93
CA ALA A 53 6.18 2.09 24.11
C ALA A 53 6.94 3.28 24.72
N GLY A 54 7.54 4.14 23.88
CA GLY A 54 8.36 5.27 24.34
C GLY A 54 7.58 6.28 25.20
N THR A 55 6.30 6.47 24.90
CA THR A 55 5.39 7.36 25.65
C THR A 55 4.42 6.62 26.56
N ASN A 56 4.44 5.28 26.53
CA ASN A 56 3.48 4.39 27.19
C ASN A 56 2.03 4.87 26.99
N SER A 57 1.64 5.00 25.72
CA SER A 57 0.36 5.58 25.34
C SER A 57 -0.29 4.81 24.20
N ASP A 58 -1.61 4.74 24.22
CA ASP A 58 -2.38 4.11 23.15
C ASP A 58 -2.99 5.14 22.21
N ILE A 59 -3.04 4.79 20.93
CA ILE A 59 -3.61 5.59 19.86
C ILE A 59 -4.69 4.75 19.17
N THR A 60 -5.92 5.24 19.16
CA THR A 60 -7.01 4.60 18.40
C THR A 60 -6.82 4.80 16.90
N LEU A 61 -6.99 3.71 16.15
CA LEU A 61 -6.94 3.66 14.69
C LEU A 61 -8.36 3.38 14.15
N GLY A 62 -8.87 4.28 13.32
CA GLY A 62 -10.22 4.17 12.76
C GLY A 62 -11.33 4.77 13.65
N PRO A 63 -12.60 4.50 13.33
CA PRO A 63 -13.07 3.59 12.27
C PRO A 63 -12.64 4.05 10.87
N THR A 64 -12.28 3.08 10.02
CA THR A 64 -11.99 3.30 8.59
C THR A 64 -12.30 2.03 7.78
N THR A 65 -12.00 2.05 6.49
CA THR A 65 -12.09 0.88 5.61
C THR A 65 -10.75 0.62 4.92
N ILE A 66 -10.50 -0.64 4.57
CA ILE A 66 -9.42 -1.04 3.68
C ILE A 66 -10.01 -1.72 2.46
N ASP A 67 -9.55 -1.31 1.30
CA ASP A 67 -9.89 -1.91 0.01
C ASP A 67 -8.72 -2.78 -0.42
N THR A 68 -8.96 -4.07 -0.62
CA THR A 68 -7.93 -5.04 -0.99
C THR A 68 -8.16 -5.62 -2.37
N ALA A 69 -7.07 -5.93 -3.06
CA ALA A 69 -7.06 -6.66 -4.32
C ALA A 69 -6.18 -7.90 -4.17
N VAL A 70 -6.78 -9.09 -4.31
CA VAL A 70 -6.11 -10.37 -4.11
C VAL A 70 -5.92 -11.08 -5.46
N ASP A 71 -4.72 -11.57 -5.73
CA ASP A 71 -4.41 -12.36 -6.92
C ASP A 71 -4.76 -13.86 -6.75
N GLU A 72 -4.62 -14.64 -7.83
CA GLU A 72 -4.88 -16.08 -7.80
C GLU A 72 -3.88 -16.88 -6.94
N PHE A 73 -2.72 -16.29 -6.63
CA PHE A 73 -1.66 -16.88 -5.81
C PHE A 73 -1.81 -16.56 -4.32
N GLY A 74 -2.77 -15.69 -3.98
CA GLY A 74 -3.03 -15.24 -2.62
C GLY A 74 -2.16 -14.06 -2.16
N ASN A 75 -1.40 -13.42 -3.05
CA ASN A 75 -0.81 -12.12 -2.72
C ASN A 75 -1.89 -11.05 -2.82
N PHE A 76 -1.75 -9.99 -2.05
CA PHE A 76 -2.68 -8.88 -2.13
C PHE A 76 -2.03 -7.53 -1.88
N THR A 77 -2.65 -6.52 -2.47
CA THR A 77 -2.44 -5.12 -2.11
C THR A 77 -3.66 -4.60 -1.37
N GLY A 78 -3.46 -3.59 -0.53
CA GLY A 78 -4.52 -2.94 0.23
C GLY A 78 -4.29 -1.45 0.32
N THR A 79 -5.32 -0.67 0.05
CA THR A 79 -5.28 0.78 0.24
C THR A 79 -6.15 1.14 1.44
N MET A 80 -5.53 1.77 2.44
CA MET A 80 -6.21 2.23 3.65
C MET A 80 -5.77 3.65 3.99
N VAL A 81 -6.74 4.50 4.33
CA VAL A 81 -6.48 5.83 4.86
C VAL A 81 -6.86 5.83 6.33
N LEU A 82 -5.85 5.98 7.20
CA LEU A 82 -6.08 6.14 8.63
C LEU A 82 -6.50 7.58 8.92
N PRO A 83 -7.56 7.81 9.72
CA PRO A 83 -7.90 9.14 10.16
C PRO A 83 -6.80 9.68 11.07
N GLY A 84 -6.50 10.98 10.95
CA GLY A 84 -5.68 11.67 11.95
C GLY A 84 -6.39 11.63 13.31
N THR A 85 -5.60 11.50 14.38
CA THR A 85 -6.13 11.31 15.74
C THR A 85 -5.35 12.13 16.75
N ARG A 86 -5.98 12.45 17.88
CA ARG A 86 -5.34 13.16 18.98
C ARG A 86 -4.95 12.14 20.06
N THR A 87 -3.69 12.19 20.48
CA THR A 87 -3.18 11.39 21.59
C THR A 87 -2.86 12.26 22.80
N GLU A 88 -2.93 11.66 23.98
CA GLU A 88 -2.54 12.26 25.26
C GLU A 88 -1.66 11.27 26.03
N PHE A 89 -0.57 11.77 26.62
CA PHE A 89 0.31 10.98 27.46
C PHE A 89 0.94 11.85 28.56
N LYS A 90 1.56 11.21 29.55
CA LYS A 90 2.22 11.92 30.67
C LYS A 90 3.73 11.77 30.60
N LEU A 91 4.43 12.88 30.39
CA LEU A 91 5.88 12.93 30.56
C LEU A 91 6.25 12.83 32.04
N ALA A 92 7.22 11.97 32.33
CA ALA A 92 7.69 11.65 33.69
C ALA A 92 6.57 11.27 34.68
N GLY A 93 5.40 10.84 34.19
CA GLY A 93 4.25 10.44 35.00
C GLY A 93 3.33 11.58 35.47
N PHE A 94 3.66 12.85 35.25
CA PHE A 94 2.85 13.98 35.77
C PHE A 94 2.64 15.16 34.81
N ILE A 95 3.43 15.31 33.75
CA ILE A 95 3.27 16.43 32.81
C ILE A 95 2.38 15.98 31.64
N PRO A 96 1.14 16.47 31.54
CA PRO A 96 0.25 16.09 30.44
C PRO A 96 0.75 16.71 29.12
N VAL A 97 0.86 15.86 28.11
CA VAL A 97 1.20 16.24 26.74
C VAL A 97 0.12 15.73 25.80
N THR A 98 -0.32 16.59 24.90
CA THR A 98 -1.24 16.23 23.81
C THR A 98 -0.57 16.49 22.47
N ALA A 99 -0.88 15.66 21.48
CA ALA A 99 -0.41 15.84 20.11
C ALA A 99 -1.43 15.31 19.11
N ASP A 100 -1.52 15.96 17.96
CA ASP A 100 -2.25 15.44 16.80
C ASP A 100 -1.28 14.58 15.97
N VAL A 101 -1.68 13.34 15.68
CA VAL A 101 -0.91 12.33 14.95
C VAL A 101 -1.59 12.05 13.62
N ASN A 102 -0.82 12.12 12.55
CA ASN A 102 -1.25 11.77 11.20
C ASN A 102 -0.34 10.67 10.64
N PHE A 103 -0.95 9.69 9.99
CA PHE A 103 -0.25 8.61 9.29
C PHE A 103 -0.32 8.88 7.79
N GLU A 104 0.83 9.15 7.17
CA GLU A 104 0.94 9.40 5.74
C GLU A 104 1.40 8.10 5.05
N PRO A 105 0.52 7.40 4.29
CA PRO A 105 0.88 6.13 3.68
C PRO A 105 1.97 6.30 2.63
N VAL A 106 2.87 5.32 2.57
CA VAL A 106 3.94 5.20 1.56
C VAL A 106 3.60 4.02 0.66
N GLY A 107 2.70 4.27 -0.29
CA GLY A 107 2.17 3.24 -1.18
C GLY A 107 1.10 2.35 -0.54
N ASP A 108 0.80 1.24 -1.20
CA ASP A 108 -0.18 0.27 -0.74
C ASP A 108 0.39 -0.65 0.35
N THR A 109 -0.48 -1.08 1.26
CA THR A 109 -0.22 -2.25 2.10
C THR A 109 -0.03 -3.46 1.20
N THR A 110 0.97 -4.28 1.48
CA THR A 110 1.21 -5.54 0.75
C THR A 110 1.11 -6.71 1.69
N GLY A 111 0.69 -7.87 1.19
CA GLY A 111 0.62 -9.07 2.01
C GLY A 111 0.38 -10.34 1.22
N SER A 112 0.30 -11.44 1.95
CA SER A 112 -0.03 -12.75 1.41
C SER A 112 -0.96 -13.52 2.32
N ILE A 113 -1.78 -14.36 1.71
CA ILE A 113 -2.69 -15.29 2.38
C ILE A 113 -2.00 -16.64 2.44
N LYS A 114 -1.67 -17.11 3.65
CA LYS A 114 -1.19 -18.47 3.86
C LYS A 114 -2.35 -19.41 4.13
N VAL A 115 -2.53 -20.41 3.27
CA VAL A 115 -3.59 -21.40 3.40
C VAL A 115 -3.09 -22.58 4.22
N ALA A 116 -3.57 -22.72 5.46
CA ALA A 116 -3.31 -23.91 6.26
C ALA A 116 -4.25 -25.06 5.86
N ASN A 117 -5.52 -24.76 5.57
CA ASN A 117 -6.47 -25.62 4.85
C ASN A 117 -7.70 -24.81 4.37
N VAL A 118 -8.72 -25.48 3.83
CA VAL A 118 -9.90 -24.85 3.19
C VAL A 118 -10.61 -23.80 4.07
N ARG A 119 -10.54 -23.92 5.41
CA ARG A 119 -11.19 -22.99 6.34
C ARG A 119 -10.23 -22.12 7.15
N PHE A 120 -8.96 -22.48 7.24
CA PHE A 120 -7.97 -21.73 8.02
C PHE A 120 -6.98 -21.05 7.09
N ARG A 121 -7.02 -19.73 7.13
CA ARG A 121 -6.10 -18.85 6.42
C ARG A 121 -5.46 -17.94 7.46
N THR A 122 -4.20 -17.59 7.25
CA THR A 122 -3.55 -16.53 8.01
C THR A 122 -3.07 -15.47 7.03
N LEU A 123 -3.05 -14.23 7.49
CA LEU A 123 -2.51 -13.11 6.73
C LEU A 123 -1.14 -12.75 7.28
N GLU A 124 -0.23 -12.45 6.37
CA GLU A 124 0.98 -11.69 6.66
C GLU A 124 0.97 -10.42 5.84
N THR A 125 1.10 -9.27 6.49
CA THR A 125 0.99 -7.98 5.83
C THR A 125 2.02 -7.00 6.33
N GLU A 126 2.38 -6.06 5.48
CA GLU A 126 3.27 -4.96 5.78
C GLU A 126 2.75 -3.68 5.16
N SER A 127 2.76 -2.60 5.94
CA SER A 127 2.42 -1.24 5.51
C SER A 127 3.55 -0.28 5.87
N GLN A 128 3.70 0.80 5.12
CA GLN A 128 4.69 1.83 5.41
C GLN A 128 4.04 3.20 5.57
N TYR A 129 4.41 3.93 6.62
CA TYR A 129 3.85 5.26 6.89
C TYR A 129 4.93 6.24 7.34
N TYR A 130 4.84 7.50 6.90
CA TYR A 130 5.43 8.58 7.68
C TYR A 130 4.49 8.93 8.83
N VAL A 131 5.03 8.99 10.06
CA VAL A 131 4.28 9.46 11.22
C VAL A 131 4.55 10.96 11.36
N ARG A 132 3.50 11.77 11.26
CA ARG A 132 3.57 13.23 11.38
C ARG A 132 2.90 13.69 12.67
N LEU A 133 3.58 14.56 13.40
CA LEU A 133 3.09 15.15 14.64
C LEU A 133 2.78 16.63 14.42
N SER A 134 1.68 17.10 15.00
CA SER A 134 1.31 18.51 14.96
C SER A 134 0.57 18.93 16.24
N ASN A 135 0.40 20.24 16.43
CA ASN A 135 -0.37 20.80 17.54
C ASN A 135 0.03 20.22 18.91
N ILE A 136 1.34 20.05 19.13
CA ILE A 136 1.84 19.49 20.39
C ILE A 136 1.65 20.52 21.50
N LYS A 137 1.07 20.12 22.62
CA LYS A 137 0.90 20.98 23.80
C LYS A 137 1.38 20.28 25.05
N ALA A 138 2.10 21.00 25.91
CA ALA A 138 2.46 20.54 27.25
C ALA A 138 1.81 21.46 28.28
N VAL A 139 1.08 20.89 29.24
CA VAL A 139 0.34 21.67 30.26
C VAL A 139 -0.59 22.71 29.60
N GLY A 140 -1.19 22.36 28.46
CA GLY A 140 -2.07 23.23 27.68
C GLY A 140 -1.36 24.32 26.85
N LEU A 141 -0.05 24.52 27.02
CA LEU A 141 0.72 25.50 26.26
C LEU A 141 1.25 24.88 24.95
N PRO A 142 1.07 25.55 23.79
CA PRO A 142 1.57 25.05 22.52
C PRO A 142 3.09 25.02 22.51
N LEU A 143 3.64 23.85 22.21
CA LEU A 143 5.04 23.70 21.84
C LEU A 143 5.12 23.99 20.34
N PHE A 144 5.87 25.02 19.95
CA PHE A 144 6.08 25.34 18.55
C PHE A 144 6.79 24.18 17.85
N THR A 145 6.02 23.35 17.15
CA THR A 145 6.56 22.35 16.24
C THR A 145 6.55 22.89 14.83
N GLY A 146 7.62 22.62 14.09
CA GLY A 146 7.69 22.94 12.67
C GLY A 146 6.51 22.31 11.93
N SER A 147 6.08 22.94 10.84
CA SER A 147 4.95 22.45 10.03
C SER A 147 5.17 21.06 9.42
N ASN A 148 6.38 20.52 9.48
CA ASN A 148 6.77 19.25 8.86
C ASN A 148 7.41 18.27 9.86
N CYS A 149 7.04 18.34 11.14
CA CYS A 149 7.50 17.40 12.16
C CYS A 149 7.03 15.97 11.82
N ARG A 150 7.91 15.16 11.22
CA ARG A 150 7.59 13.78 10.81
C ARG A 150 8.77 12.85 10.97
N THR A 151 8.55 11.55 10.91
CA THR A 151 9.63 10.56 10.86
C THR A 151 10.56 10.82 9.67
N SER A 152 11.86 10.64 9.89
CA SER A 152 12.89 10.86 8.87
C SER A 152 12.85 9.80 7.76
N SER A 153 12.46 8.57 8.12
CA SER A 153 12.18 7.46 7.20
C SER A 153 10.77 6.90 7.43
N PRO A 154 10.19 6.19 6.44
CA PRO A 154 8.95 5.46 6.64
C PRO A 154 9.08 4.45 7.79
N VAL A 155 8.06 4.36 8.61
CA VAL A 155 7.88 3.33 9.63
C VAL A 155 7.23 2.13 8.96
N VAL A 156 7.88 0.97 9.06
CA VAL A 156 7.37 -0.30 8.58
C VAL A 156 6.51 -0.92 9.68
N VAL A 157 5.24 -1.21 9.38
CA VAL A 157 4.26 -1.72 10.32
C VAL A 157 3.71 -3.04 9.80
N PRO A 158 4.10 -4.19 10.38
CA PRO A 158 3.47 -5.46 10.08
C PRO A 158 2.12 -5.58 10.79
N ALA A 159 1.19 -6.31 10.19
CA ALA A 159 -0.07 -6.69 10.82
C ALA A 159 -0.48 -8.09 10.34
N ASN A 160 -0.29 -9.08 11.20
CA ASN A 160 -0.38 -10.50 10.86
C ASN A 160 -1.45 -11.18 11.70
N THR A 161 -2.03 -12.27 11.20
CA THR A 161 -2.93 -13.09 12.02
C THR A 161 -2.15 -13.67 13.21
N PRO A 162 -2.60 -13.45 14.46
CA PRO A 162 -1.93 -13.99 15.64
C PRO A 162 -1.83 -15.52 15.63
N GLU A 163 -0.85 -16.07 16.35
CA GLU A 163 -0.71 -17.51 16.50
C GLU A 163 -1.98 -18.12 17.14
N GLY A 164 -2.48 -19.21 16.55
CA GLY A 164 -3.70 -19.89 17.00
C GLY A 164 -5.00 -19.25 16.49
N GLU A 165 -4.93 -18.11 15.80
CA GLU A 165 -6.07 -17.46 15.15
C GLU A 165 -6.09 -17.72 13.64
N TYR A 166 -7.19 -17.31 13.00
CA TYR A 166 -7.39 -17.47 11.57
C TYR A 166 -8.21 -16.30 11.01
N PHE A 167 -7.93 -15.97 9.76
CA PHE A 167 -8.61 -14.93 9.00
C PHE A 167 -9.71 -15.54 8.12
N ASN A 168 -10.91 -14.95 8.18
CA ASN A 168 -12.03 -15.34 7.34
C ASN A 168 -12.30 -14.26 6.28
N ILE A 169 -12.31 -14.63 5.00
CA ILE A 169 -12.48 -13.65 3.92
C ILE A 169 -13.81 -12.88 4.02
N ALA A 170 -14.91 -13.51 4.45
CA ALA A 170 -16.21 -12.84 4.55
C ALA A 170 -16.41 -12.09 5.88
N ARG A 171 -15.79 -12.56 6.97
CA ARG A 171 -16.00 -11.99 8.31
C ARG A 171 -14.87 -11.10 8.79
N GLY A 172 -13.69 -11.18 8.19
CA GLY A 172 -12.44 -10.59 8.68
C GLY A 172 -11.75 -11.46 9.74
N GLY A 173 -10.92 -10.83 10.56
CA GLY A 173 -10.10 -11.46 11.59
C GLY A 173 -9.24 -10.42 12.32
N ASN A 174 -8.61 -10.84 13.41
CA ASN A 174 -7.65 -9.99 14.12
C ASN A 174 -6.29 -10.02 13.42
N LEU A 175 -5.60 -8.88 13.41
CA LEU A 175 -4.24 -8.72 12.94
C LEU A 175 -3.42 -7.95 13.96
N THR A 176 -2.27 -8.49 14.35
CA THR A 176 -1.35 -7.84 15.30
C THR A 176 0.06 -7.77 14.75
N GLY A 177 0.85 -6.86 15.30
CA GLY A 177 2.25 -6.74 14.95
C GLY A 177 3.05 -5.91 15.92
N GLU A 178 4.36 -6.02 15.81
CA GLU A 178 5.30 -5.18 16.54
C GLU A 178 6.16 -4.39 15.57
N TYR A 179 6.46 -3.15 15.91
CA TYR A 179 7.25 -2.27 15.05
C TYR A 179 8.11 -1.29 15.85
N SER A 180 9.00 -0.62 15.13
CA SER A 180 9.88 0.41 15.69
C SER A 180 9.66 1.75 15.01
N ILE A 181 9.66 2.82 15.80
CA ILE A 181 9.58 4.19 15.30
C ILE A 181 10.99 4.75 15.22
N GLY A 182 11.34 5.27 14.05
CA GLY A 182 12.62 5.96 13.82
C GLY A 182 12.60 7.41 14.32
N ASN A 183 13.73 8.10 14.14
CA ASN A 183 13.85 9.50 14.50
C ASN A 183 12.91 10.39 13.70
N PHE A 184 12.40 11.43 14.35
CA PHE A 184 11.71 12.55 13.75
C PHE A 184 12.68 13.63 13.29
N GLN A 185 12.21 14.43 12.33
CA GLN A 185 12.90 15.58 11.77
C GLN A 185 11.95 16.76 11.64
N ASN A 186 12.52 17.97 11.52
CA ASN A 186 11.79 19.22 11.27
C ASN A 186 10.72 19.55 12.33
N CYS A 187 10.97 19.17 13.59
CA CYS A 187 10.02 19.38 14.68
C CYS A 187 10.15 20.72 15.40
N GLY A 188 10.94 21.66 14.87
CA GLY A 188 11.07 23.01 15.40
C GLY A 188 12.06 23.85 14.60
N LEU A 189 12.05 25.17 14.81
CA LEU A 189 12.86 26.14 14.05
C LEU A 189 14.36 26.12 14.42
N ILE A 190 14.70 25.69 15.64
CA ILE A 190 16.07 25.71 16.18
C ILE A 190 16.56 24.32 16.65
N GLY A 191 15.90 23.24 16.20
CA GLY A 191 16.31 21.85 16.46
C GLY A 191 16.05 21.31 17.88
N GLY A 192 15.89 22.15 18.90
CA GLY A 192 15.71 21.70 20.30
C GLY A 192 14.50 20.80 20.54
N GLN A 193 13.38 21.05 19.86
CA GLN A 193 12.16 20.23 19.95
C GLN A 193 12.37 18.84 19.33
N THR A 194 13.14 18.77 18.25
CA THR A 194 13.50 17.50 17.59
C THR A 194 14.30 16.61 18.54
N LEU A 195 15.23 17.19 19.32
CA LEU A 195 15.99 16.43 20.32
C LEU A 195 15.07 15.85 21.40
N LEU A 196 14.12 16.64 21.91
CA LEU A 196 13.18 16.16 22.92
C LEU A 196 12.29 15.04 22.38
N ILE A 197 11.71 15.22 21.19
CA ILE A 197 10.86 14.20 20.56
C ILE A 197 11.66 12.91 20.32
N ASN A 198 12.90 13.03 19.82
CA ASN A 198 13.76 11.88 19.55
C ASN A 198 14.30 11.20 20.81
N ALA A 199 14.25 11.86 21.97
CA ALA A 199 14.58 11.24 23.25
C ALA A 199 13.40 10.44 23.85
N LEU A 200 12.18 10.60 23.31
CA LEU A 200 10.96 10.10 23.93
C LEU A 200 10.23 9.05 23.09
N ILE A 201 10.08 9.29 21.79
CA ILE A 201 9.19 8.49 20.93
C ILE A 201 9.92 7.36 20.20
N PRO A 202 11.10 7.58 19.57
CA PRO A 202 11.79 6.54 18.81
C PRO A 202 12.16 5.33 19.68
N GLY A 203 12.07 4.15 19.09
CA GLY A 203 12.32 2.88 19.77
C GLY A 203 11.44 1.75 19.24
N GLY A 204 11.79 0.52 19.63
CA GLY A 204 10.97 -0.67 19.40
C GLY A 204 9.93 -0.90 20.49
N GLY A 205 9.25 -2.06 20.44
CA GLY A 205 8.23 -2.44 21.42
C GLY A 205 6.88 -1.78 21.20
N ASN A 206 6.69 -1.06 20.10
CA ASN A 206 5.37 -0.55 19.72
C ASN A 206 4.56 -1.71 19.15
N THR A 207 3.29 -1.77 19.50
CA THR A 207 2.39 -2.82 19.03
C THR A 207 1.23 -2.23 18.26
N ILE A 208 0.65 -3.02 17.35
CA ILE A 208 -0.58 -2.70 16.66
C ILE A 208 -1.55 -3.86 16.80
N ASP A 209 -2.83 -3.56 16.97
CA ASP A 209 -3.94 -4.50 17.00
C ASP A 209 -5.05 -3.94 16.11
N LEU A 210 -5.43 -4.69 15.08
CA LEU A 210 -6.42 -4.31 14.09
C LEU A 210 -7.46 -5.42 13.98
N GLN A 211 -8.72 -5.04 14.18
CA GLN A 211 -9.86 -5.89 13.91
C GLN A 211 -10.46 -5.53 12.55
N LEU A 212 -10.31 -6.47 11.60
CA LEU A 212 -11.00 -6.40 10.31
C LEU A 212 -12.36 -7.10 10.43
N THR A 213 -13.39 -6.50 9.86
CA THR A 213 -14.76 -7.04 9.86
C THR A 213 -15.48 -6.80 8.53
N ASN A 214 -16.62 -7.46 8.34
CA ASN A 214 -17.57 -7.18 7.25
C ASN A 214 -16.95 -7.24 5.83
N GLY A 215 -16.22 -8.32 5.56
CA GLY A 215 -15.62 -8.57 4.24
C GLY A 215 -16.68 -8.67 3.15
N ARG A 216 -16.63 -7.76 2.19
CA ARG A 216 -17.63 -7.63 1.12
C ARG A 216 -16.95 -7.37 -0.23
N PRO A 217 -17.48 -7.90 -1.34
CA PRO A 217 -16.98 -7.57 -2.66
C PRO A 217 -17.02 -6.05 -2.92
N LEU A 218 -15.95 -5.52 -3.50
CA LEU A 218 -15.96 -4.18 -4.08
C LEU A 218 -16.62 -4.28 -5.46
N ASN A 219 -17.75 -3.58 -5.64
CA ASN A 219 -18.47 -3.51 -6.92
C ASN A 219 -18.00 -2.33 -7.76
#